data_AF-A0A117V2I5-F1
#
_entry.id   AF-A0A117V2I5-F1
#
_cell.length_a   1.000
_cell.length_b   1.000
_cell.length_c   1.000
_cell.angle_alpha   90.00
_cell.angle_beta   90.00
_cell.angle_gamma   90.00
#
_symmetry.space_group_name_H-M   'P 1'
#
loop_
_entity.id
_entity.type
_entity.pdbx_description
1 polymer ?
#
loop_
_entity_poly.entity_id
_entity_poly.type
_entity_poly.pdbx_seq_one_letter_code
_entity_poly.pdbx_strand_id
1 'polypeptide(L)' 'MASPNEFFNQVKAEARKVVWPTRQETTTTAIFVALMMLILSVFFLGIDSLFGAAVRMLLSLA' A
#
# COMPACT_ATOMS: atom_id res chain seq x y z
N MET A 1 22.33 -14.37 -35.79
CA MET A 1 21.01 -13.88 -35.31
C MET A 1 20.59 -14.83 -34.22
N ALA A 2 20.42 -14.37 -32.97
CA ALA A 2 20.07 -15.26 -31.86
C ALA A 2 18.80 -16.04 -32.23
N SER A 3 18.89 -17.37 -32.15
CA SER A 3 17.73 -18.21 -32.42
C SER A 3 16.65 -17.96 -31.34
N PRO A 4 15.35 -17.96 -31.66
CA PRO A 4 14.29 -17.76 -30.67
C PRO A 4 14.40 -18.69 -29.45
N ASN A 5 14.94 -19.90 -29.64
CA ASN A 5 15.18 -20.86 -28.57
C ASN A 5 16.31 -20.45 -27.61
N GLU A 6 17.39 -19.85 -28.09
CA GLU A 6 18.45 -19.30 -27.22
C GLU A 6 17.96 -18.11 -26.41
N PHE A 7 17.12 -17.25 -26.99
CA PHE A 7 16.52 -16.12 -26.29
C PHE A 7 15.65 -16.57 -25.11
N PHE A 8 14.82 -17.60 -25.29
CA PHE A 8 14.03 -18.18 -24.20
C PHE A 8 14.89 -18.73 -23.06
N ASN A 9 16.00 -19.39 -23.38
CA ASN A 9 16.94 -19.92 -22.39
C ASN A 9 17.64 -18.80 -21.62
N GLN A 10 18.01 -17.70 -22.31
CA GLN A 10 18.59 -16.51 -21.67
C GLN A 10 17.59 -15.81 -20.76
N VAL A 11 16.34 -15.61 -21.19
CA VAL A 11 15.28 -15.02 -20.37
C VAL A 11 14.99 -15.87 -19.13
N LYS A 12 14.94 -17.19 -19.25
CA LYS A 12 14.79 -18.09 -18.11
C LYS A 12 15.97 -18.02 -17.15
N ALA A 13 17.19 -17.88 -17.66
CA ALA A 13 18.39 -17.70 -16.85
C ALA A 13 18.37 -16.37 -16.07
N GLU A 14 17.88 -15.28 -16.70
CA GLU A 14 17.76 -13.97 -16.07
C GLU A 14 16.60 -13.91 -15.07
N ALA A 15 15.48 -14.54 -15.39
CA ALA A 15 14.32 -14.65 -14.51
C ALA A 15 14.66 -15.37 -13.18
N ARG A 16 15.60 -16.32 -13.20
CA ARG A 16 16.09 -16.98 -11.99
C ARG A 16 16.91 -16.08 -11.07
N LYS A 17 17.46 -14.97 -11.57
CA LYS A 17 18.16 -13.97 -10.75
C LYS A 17 17.19 -13.04 -10.02
N VAL A 18 15.91 -13.04 -10.41
CA VAL A 18 14.88 -12.22 -9.77
C VAL A 18 14.50 -12.85 -8.44
N VAL A 19 14.90 -12.19 -7.35
CA VAL A 19 14.51 -12.58 -5.99
C VAL A 19 13.18 -11.91 -5.68
N TRP A 20 12.10 -12.71 -5.70
CA TRP A 20 10.81 -12.26 -5.21
C TRP A 20 10.69 -12.48 -3.71
N PRO A 21 10.06 -11.55 -2.97
CA PRO A 21 9.81 -11.73 -1.56
C PRO A 21 8.96 -12.99 -1.32
N THR A 22 9.20 -13.63 -0.20
CA THR A 22 8.39 -14.74 0.26
C THR A 22 6.98 -14.24 0.63
N ARG A 23 5.99 -15.13 0.54
CA ARG A 23 4.62 -14.80 0.95
C ARG A 23 4.55 -14.29 2.40
N GLN A 24 5.44 -14.77 3.26
CA GLN A 24 5.54 -14.35 4.64
C GLN A 24 6.04 -12.92 4.77
N GLU A 25 7.09 -12.54 4.04
CA GLU A 25 7.59 -11.16 4.00
C GLU A 25 6.52 -10.20 3.46
N THR A 26 5.87 -10.56 2.34
CA THR A 26 4.80 -9.74 1.76
C THR A 26 3.64 -9.52 2.74
N THR A 27 3.19 -10.58 3.41
CA THR A 27 2.08 -10.49 4.38
C THR A 27 2.49 -9.66 5.60
N THR A 28 3.72 -9.83 6.08
CA THR A 28 4.23 -9.07 7.22
C THR A 28 4.26 -7.58 6.89
N THR A 29 4.86 -7.19 5.76
CA THR A 29 4.85 -5.79 5.30
C THR A 29 3.43 -5.26 5.10
N ALA A 30 2.52 -6.05 4.54
CA ALA A 30 1.12 -5.65 4.37
C ALA A 30 0.43 -5.37 5.71
N ILE A 31 0.68 -6.17 6.76
CA ILE A 31 0.14 -5.94 8.11
C ILE A 31 0.66 -4.62 8.68
N PHE A 32 1.96 -4.33 8.56
CA PHE A 32 2.52 -3.06 9.01
C PHE A 32 1.87 -1.86 8.32
N VAL A 33 1.68 -1.94 6.99
CA VAL A 33 1.00 -0.89 6.23
C VAL A 33 -0.46 -0.74 6.67
N ALA A 34 -1.18 -1.86 6.85
CA ALA A 34 -2.56 -1.85 7.30
C ALA A 34 -2.73 -1.21 8.69
N LEU A 35 -1.82 -1.50 9.62
CA LEU A 35 -1.82 -0.89 10.96
C LEU A 35 -1.60 0.62 10.89
N MET A 36 -0.60 1.07 10.12
CA MET A 36 -0.34 2.51 9.94
C MET A 36 -1.53 3.22 9.30
N MET A 37 -2.13 2.60 8.27
CA MET A 37 -3.35 3.11 7.62
C MET A 37 -4.51 3.20 8.61
N LEU A 38 -4.68 2.18 9.47
CA LEU A 38 -5.75 2.16 10.46
C LEU A 38 -5.59 3.30 11.48
N ILE A 39 -4.37 3.53 11.98
CA ILE A 39 -4.08 4.64 12.90
C ILE A 39 -4.41 5.99 12.25
N LEU A 40 -3.93 6.22 11.02
CA LEU A 40 -4.23 7.46 10.28
C LEU A 40 -5.74 7.62 10.03
N SER A 41 -6.44 6.55 9.68
CA SER A 41 -7.89 6.60 9.43
C SER A 41 -8.69 7.02 10.66
N VAL A 42 -8.32 6.51 11.84
CA VAL A 42 -8.96 6.87 13.11
C VAL A 42 -8.67 8.33 13.47
N PHE A 43 -7.44 8.77 13.27
CA PHE A 43 -7.03 10.16 13.50
C PHE A 43 -7.82 11.13 12.61
N PHE A 44 -7.88 10.88 11.30
CA PHE A 44 -8.64 11.71 10.37
C PHE A 44 -10.12 11.72 10.71
N LEU A 45 -10.72 10.56 11.00
CA LEU A 45 -12.13 10.48 11.39
C LEU A 45 -12.43 11.36 12.63
N GLY A 46 -11.53 11.36 13.61
CA GLY A 46 -11.64 12.21 14.80
C GLY A 46 -11.61 13.71 14.46
N ILE A 47 -10.65 14.11 13.63
CA ILE A 47 -10.52 15.51 13.17
C ILE A 47 -11.74 15.92 12.35
N ASP A 48 -12.16 15.13 11.38
CA ASP A 48 -13.30 15.43 10.51
C ASP A 48 -14.59 15.59 11.33
N SER A 49 -14.77 14.73 12.33
CA SER A 49 -15.92 14.81 13.25
C SER A 49 -15.88 16.08 14.10
N LEU A 50 -14.71 16.45 14.63
CA LEU A 50 -14.53 17.64 15.44
C LEU A 50 -14.76 18.92 14.63
N PHE A 51 -14.12 19.03 13.46
CA PHE A 51 -14.31 20.15 12.55
C PHE A 51 -15.76 20.23 12.06
N GLY A 52 -16.37 19.10 11.74
CA GLY A 52 -17.78 19.05 11.36
C GLY A 52 -18.70 19.56 12.47
N ALA A 53 -18.46 19.19 13.72
CA ALA A 53 -19.21 19.70 14.87
C ALA A 53 -18.98 21.21 15.07
N ALA A 54 -17.73 21.69 14.97
CA ALA A 54 -17.39 23.10 15.10
C ALA A 54 -18.05 23.95 14.01
N VAL A 55 -18.02 23.50 12.74
CA VAL A 55 -18.70 24.18 11.62
C VAL A 55 -20.21 24.22 11.86
N ARG A 56 -20.82 23.12 12.31
CA ARG A 56 -22.26 23.10 12.64
C ARG A 56 -22.61 24.09 13.74
N MET A 57 -21.79 24.22 14.79
CA MET A 57 -22.00 25.22 15.84
C MET A 57 -21.92 26.63 15.29
N LEU A 58 -20.92 26.95 14.46
CA LEU A 58 -20.77 28.26 13.85
C LEU A 58 -21.96 28.63 12.96
N LEU A 59 -22.41 27.70 12.12
CA LEU A 59 -23.60 27.89 11.27
C LEU A 59 -24.90 28.04 12.07
N SER A 60 -24.96 27.53 13.31
CA SER A 60 -26.12 27.72 14.19
C SER A 60 -26.13 29.08 14.91
N LEU A 61 -24.98 29.75 14.97
CA LEU A 61 -24.79 31.05 15.61
C LEU A 61 -24.85 32.22 14.62
N ALA A 62 -24.70 31.94 13.31
CA ALA A 62 -24.86 32.88 12.21
C ALA A 62 -26.31 32.91 11.71
#